data_AF-A0A822D255-F1
#
_entry.id   AF-A0A822D255-F1
#
_cell.length_a   1.000
_cell.length_b   1.000
_cell.length_c   1.000
_cell.angle_alpha   90.00
_cell.angle_beta   90.00
_cell.angle_gamma   90.00
#
_symmetry.space_group_name_H-M   'P 1'
#
loop_
_entity.id
_entity.type
_entity.pdbx_description
1 polymer ?
#
loop_
_entity_poly.entity_id
_entity_poly.type
_entity_poly.pdbx_seq_one_letter_code
_entity_poly.pdbx_strand_id
1 'polypeptide(L)'
;MKDIRNYEKLFIKLLKIKCDGEFVRICLIYNLTPKFVKYKLWNKAYMKKKIYQQHQRHYLQFEYHNKFKQVYKLEAENKKLLLTINTKTGLRMGRHGLKQKEETKIKSIHKDKIQRLSKGNVELEQVDIKKVVHNISSRELSAEEESILSK
;
A
#
# COMPACT_ATOMS: atom_id res chain seq x y z
N MET A 1 -8.48 -11.10 28.78
CA MET A 1 -9.31 -10.97 27.55
C MET A 1 -9.19 -9.62 26.82
N LYS A 2 -9.12 -8.46 27.51
CA LYS A 2 -9.02 -7.13 26.85
C LYS A 2 -7.78 -6.99 25.96
N ASP A 3 -6.62 -7.46 26.40
CA ASP A 3 -5.34 -7.39 25.66
C ASP A 3 -5.39 -8.17 24.34
N ILE A 4 -6.04 -9.34 24.33
CA ILE A 4 -6.23 -10.18 23.13
C ILE A 4 -7.12 -9.46 22.10
N ARG A 5 -8.24 -8.88 22.54
CA ARG A 5 -9.12 -8.10 21.66
C ARG A 5 -8.41 -6.87 21.09
N ASN A 6 -7.57 -6.21 21.89
CA ASN A 6 -6.77 -5.08 21.42
C ASN A 6 -5.74 -5.51 20.37
N TYR A 7 -5.11 -6.66 20.57
CA TYR A 7 -4.18 -7.26 19.61
C TYR A 7 -4.87 -7.57 18.28
N GLU A 8 -6.05 -8.18 18.30
CA GLU A 8 -6.83 -8.45 17.09
C GLU A 8 -7.19 -7.17 16.33
N LYS A 9 -7.67 -6.14 17.03
CA LYS A 9 -8.00 -4.84 16.42
C LYS A 9 -6.76 -4.20 15.78
N LEU A 10 -5.64 -4.21 16.48
CA LEU A 10 -4.38 -3.63 16.00
C LEU A 10 -3.84 -4.41 14.80
N PHE A 11 -3.97 -5.74 14.81
CA PHE A 11 -3.62 -6.59 13.69
C PHE A 11 -4.47 -6.30 12.44
N ILE A 12 -5.80 -6.18 12.58
CA ILE A 12 -6.68 -5.82 11.45
C ILE A 12 -6.31 -4.43 10.92
N LYS A 13 -6.04 -3.47 11.81
CA LYS A 13 -5.58 -2.13 11.42
C LYS A 13 -4.27 -2.18 10.62
N LEU A 14 -3.32 -3.00 11.08
CA LEU A 14 -2.05 -3.23 10.38
C LEU A 14 -2.27 -3.83 8.98
N LEU A 15 -3.12 -4.85 8.84
CA LEU A 15 -3.45 -5.45 7.54
C LEU A 15 -4.04 -4.43 6.57
N LYS A 16 -4.99 -3.60 7.04
CA LYS A 16 -5.59 -2.53 6.23
C LYS A 16 -4.55 -1.54 5.74
N ILE A 17 -3.67 -1.07 6.62
CA ILE A 17 -2.64 -0.09 6.27
C ILE A 17 -1.60 -0.68 5.31
N LYS A 18 -1.24 -1.96 5.45
CA LYS A 18 -0.38 -2.64 4.47
C LYS A 18 -1.03 -2.69 3.09
N CYS A 19 -2.31 -3.06 3.02
CA CYS A 19 -3.03 -3.10 1.75
C CYS A 19 -3.23 -1.70 1.15
N ASP A 20 -3.49 -0.68 1.97
CA ASP A 20 -3.52 0.72 1.53
C ASP A 20 -2.16 1.13 0.95
N GLY A 21 -1.05 0.77 1.61
CA GLY A 21 0.30 1.05 1.16
C GLY A 21 0.60 0.41 -0.20
N GLU A 22 0.25 -0.87 -0.37
CA GLU A 22 0.37 -1.57 -1.65
C GLU A 22 -0.51 -0.94 -2.73
N PHE A 23 -1.73 -0.55 -2.39
CA PHE A 23 -2.60 0.17 -3.31
C PHE A 23 -1.97 1.47 -3.81
N VAL A 24 -1.40 2.28 -2.91
CA VAL A 24 -0.71 3.52 -3.27
C VAL A 24 0.53 3.22 -4.12
N ARG A 25 1.31 2.18 -3.77
CA ARG A 25 2.47 1.71 -4.53
C ARG A 25 2.09 1.38 -5.96
N ILE A 26 1.03 0.60 -6.16
CA ILE A 26 0.51 0.23 -7.48
C ILE A 26 0.04 1.48 -8.23
N CYS A 27 -0.63 2.41 -7.56
CA CYS A 27 -1.02 3.67 -8.19
C CYS A 27 0.21 4.44 -8.71
N LEU A 28 1.34 4.43 -7.99
CA LEU A 28 2.58 5.04 -8.43
C LEU A 28 3.22 4.29 -9.61
N ILE A 29 3.32 2.96 -9.53
CA ILE A 29 3.92 2.11 -10.58
C ILE A 29 3.20 2.30 -11.91
N TYR A 30 1.87 2.28 -11.90
CA TYR A 30 1.06 2.32 -13.13
C TYR A 30 0.53 3.73 -13.46
N ASN A 31 1.05 4.78 -12.81
CA ASN A 31 0.60 6.17 -12.99
C ASN A 31 -0.94 6.34 -12.87
N LEU A 32 -1.58 5.61 -11.95
CA LEU A 32 -3.01 5.72 -11.68
C LEU A 32 -3.25 6.87 -10.69
N THR A 33 -4.32 7.64 -10.93
CA THR A 33 -4.70 8.76 -10.05
C THR A 33 -5.93 8.41 -9.22
N PRO A 34 -5.75 7.99 -7.95
CA PRO A 34 -6.88 7.68 -7.08
C PRO A 34 -7.67 8.92 -6.70
N LYS A 35 -8.95 8.75 -6.34
CA LYS A 35 -9.89 9.86 -6.09
C LYS A 35 -9.44 10.79 -4.95
N PHE A 36 -8.79 10.26 -3.91
CA PHE A 36 -8.38 11.07 -2.75
C PHE A 36 -7.26 12.08 -3.07
N VAL A 37 -6.56 11.91 -4.19
CA VAL A 37 -5.53 12.84 -4.66
C VAL A 37 -6.13 13.94 -5.55
N LYS A 38 -7.38 13.75 -6.01
CA LYS A 38 -8.06 14.72 -6.87
C LYS A 38 -8.62 15.85 -6.02
N TYR A 39 -8.01 17.02 -6.12
CA TYR A 39 -8.55 18.26 -5.57
C TYR A 39 -9.19 19.10 -6.67
N LYS A 40 -10.28 19.80 -6.33
CA LYS A 40 -10.99 20.68 -7.26
C LYS A 40 -10.23 21.99 -7.42
N LEU A 41 -10.07 22.43 -8.66
CA LEU A 41 -9.57 23.75 -9.01
C LEU A 41 -10.73 24.57 -9.57
N TRP A 42 -10.71 25.88 -9.30
CA TRP A 42 -11.69 26.84 -9.82
C TRP A 42 -11.79 26.76 -11.35
N ASN A 43 -10.65 26.71 -12.04
CA ASN A 43 -10.59 26.58 -13.49
C ASN A 43 -10.11 25.18 -13.89
N LYS A 44 -10.98 24.45 -14.60
CA LYS A 44 -10.76 23.08 -15.09
C LYS A 44 -9.58 22.97 -16.06
N ALA A 45 -9.22 24.04 -16.77
CA ALA A 45 -8.07 24.05 -17.67
C ALA A 45 -6.75 23.77 -16.93
N TYR A 46 -6.64 24.21 -15.67
CA TYR A 46 -5.45 23.96 -14.85
C TYR A 46 -5.29 22.50 -14.44
N MET A 47 -6.37 21.71 -14.43
CA MET A 47 -6.27 20.26 -14.15
C MET A 47 -5.54 19.50 -15.26
N LYS A 48 -5.47 20.06 -16.48
CA LYS A 48 -4.72 19.47 -17.60
C LYS A 48 -3.24 19.86 -17.57
N LYS A 49 -2.85 20.85 -16.77
CA LYS A 49 -1.46 21.30 -16.71
C LYS A 49 -0.58 20.27 -16.04
N LYS A 50 0.65 20.14 -16.54
CA LYS A 50 1.69 19.25 -15.99
C LYS A 50 1.94 19.50 -14.49
N ILE A 51 1.88 20.76 -14.05
CA ILE A 51 2.04 21.15 -12.64
C ILE A 51 0.99 20.45 -11.75
N TYR A 52 -0.28 20.42 -12.16
CA TYR A 52 -1.33 19.75 -11.40
C TYR A 52 -1.05 18.25 -11.27
N GLN A 53 -0.65 17.60 -12.37
CA GLN A 53 -0.29 16.18 -12.37
C GLN A 53 0.94 15.90 -11.50
N GLN A 54 1.93 16.80 -11.50
CA GLN A 54 3.10 16.71 -10.63
C GLN A 54 2.72 16.80 -9.15
N HIS A 55 1.86 17.74 -8.77
CA HIS A 55 1.35 17.84 -7.39
C HIS A 55 0.60 16.57 -6.97
N GLN A 56 -0.26 16.04 -7.85
CA GLN A 56 -0.95 14.79 -7.58
C GLN A 56 0.02 13.64 -7.33
N ARG A 57 1.05 13.51 -8.18
CA ARG A 57 2.08 12.48 -8.03
C ARG A 57 2.88 12.66 -6.75
N HIS A 58 3.28 13.90 -6.42
CA HIS A 58 4.00 14.22 -5.20
C HIS A 58 3.19 13.86 -3.95
N TYR A 59 1.89 14.20 -3.93
CA TYR A 59 1.01 13.85 -2.83
C TYR A 59 0.87 12.32 -2.67
N LEU A 60 0.81 11.58 -3.78
CA LEU A 60 0.75 10.12 -3.76
C LEU A 60 2.06 9.50 -3.21
N GLN A 61 3.23 10.05 -3.55
CA GLN A 61 4.52 9.65 -2.98
C GLN A 61 4.59 9.93 -1.47
N PHE A 62 4.12 11.10 -1.04
CA PHE A 62 4.05 11.45 0.37
C PHE A 62 3.14 10.50 1.16
N GLU A 63 1.97 10.18 0.59
CA GLU A 63 1.05 9.22 1.19
C GLU A 63 1.66 7.82 1.30
N TYR A 64 2.38 7.37 0.26
CA TYR A 64 3.11 6.09 0.30
C TYR A 64 4.10 6.05 1.48
N HIS A 65 4.91 7.10 1.62
CA HIS A 65 5.88 7.20 2.71
C HIS A 65 5.22 7.21 4.09
N ASN A 66 4.11 7.94 4.23
CA ASN A 66 3.36 7.98 5.48
C ASN A 66 2.75 6.62 5.83
N LYS A 67 2.20 5.90 4.85
CA LYS A 67 1.68 4.54 5.05
C LYS A 67 2.81 3.60 5.46
N PHE A 68 3.97 3.67 4.82
CA PHE A 68 5.14 2.87 5.17
C PHE A 68 5.60 3.12 6.62
N LYS A 69 5.73 4.38 7.03
CA LYS A 69 6.02 4.75 8.43
C LYS A 69 4.98 4.21 9.42
N GLN A 70 3.70 4.29 9.06
CA GLN A 70 2.61 3.76 9.90
C GLN A 70 2.69 2.24 10.03
N VAL A 71 3.04 1.51 8.97
CA VAL A 71 3.27 0.06 9.03
C VAL A 71 4.35 -0.26 10.07
N TYR A 72 5.53 0.38 10.01
CA TYR A 72 6.60 0.14 10.98
C TYR A 72 6.15 0.39 12.42
N LYS A 73 5.48 1.50 12.67
CA LYS A 73 4.99 1.85 14.00
C LYS A 73 4.02 0.79 14.53
N LEU A 74 3.05 0.39 13.70
CA LEU A 74 2.06 -0.62 14.09
C LEU A 74 2.66 -2.01 14.22
N GLU A 75 3.63 -2.40 13.40
CA GLU A 75 4.33 -3.67 13.57
C GLU A 75 5.09 -3.76 14.88
N ALA A 76 5.79 -2.67 15.27
CA ALA A 76 6.48 -2.59 16.55
C ALA A 76 5.48 -2.70 17.72
N GLU A 77 4.36 -1.96 17.65
CA GLU A 77 3.30 -2.01 18.66
C GLU A 77 2.66 -3.40 18.75
N ASN A 78 2.41 -4.04 17.61
CA ASN A 78 1.82 -5.38 17.54
C ASN A 78 2.76 -6.45 18.12
N LYS A 79 4.07 -6.35 17.84
CA LYS A 79 5.09 -7.22 18.42
C LYS A 79 5.16 -7.05 19.94
N LYS A 80 5.18 -5.80 20.43
CA LYS A 80 5.19 -5.49 21.86
C LYS A 80 3.97 -6.07 22.57
N LEU A 81 2.79 -5.89 22.01
CA LEU A 81 1.55 -6.40 22.60
C LEU A 81 1.49 -7.94 22.60
N LEU A 82 1.97 -8.58 21.53
CA LEU A 82 2.07 -10.04 21.46
C LEU A 82 3.01 -10.60 22.54
N LEU A 83 4.17 -9.96 22.75
CA LEU A 83 5.09 -10.34 23.82
C LEU A 83 4.42 -10.23 25.20
N THR A 84 3.74 -9.11 25.47
CA THR A 84 3.00 -8.90 26.72
C THR A 84 1.90 -9.95 26.95
N ILE A 85 1.20 -10.36 25.89
CA ILE A 85 0.17 -11.41 26.00
C ILE A 85 0.82 -12.75 26.31
N ASN A 86 1.87 -13.12 25.58
CA ASN A 86 2.57 -14.38 25.76
C ASN A 86 3.19 -14.49 27.17
N THR A 87 3.76 -13.41 27.71
CA THR A 87 4.33 -13.41 29.07
C THR A 87 3.25 -13.50 30.14
N LYS A 88 2.09 -12.85 29.95
CA LYS A 88 0.98 -12.90 30.92
C LYS A 88 0.19 -14.20 30.92
N THR A 89 0.09 -14.88 29.77
CA THR A 89 -0.84 -16.01 29.61
C THR A 89 -0.17 -17.35 29.34
N GLY A 90 1.13 -17.39 29.02
CA GLY A 90 1.83 -18.62 28.61
C GLY A 90 1.36 -19.21 27.27
N LEU A 91 0.28 -18.68 26.70
CA LEU A 91 -0.34 -19.14 25.45
C LEU A 91 0.41 -18.57 24.24
N ARG A 92 0.92 -19.46 23.38
CA ARG A 92 1.33 -19.08 22.02
C ARG A 92 0.07 -18.89 21.18
N MET A 93 -0.43 -17.66 21.10
CA MET A 93 -1.58 -17.34 20.23
C MET A 93 -1.24 -17.60 18.75
N GLY A 94 -1.74 -18.72 18.23
CA GLY A 94 -1.66 -19.12 16.82
C GLY A 94 -2.50 -18.21 15.91
N ARG A 95 -1.99 -17.92 14.71
CA ARG A 95 -2.46 -16.83 13.84
C ARG A 95 -3.48 -17.24 12.76
N HIS A 96 -4.12 -18.40 12.81
CA HIS A 96 -4.51 -19.01 11.53
C HIS A 96 -5.93 -18.78 10.99
N GLY A 97 -6.99 -18.75 11.80
CA GLY A 97 -8.37 -18.78 11.26
C GLY A 97 -8.95 -17.41 10.86
N LEU A 98 -9.23 -16.55 11.84
CA LEU A 98 -9.88 -15.24 11.63
C LEU A 98 -9.06 -14.28 10.76
N LYS A 99 -7.73 -14.43 10.79
CA LYS A 99 -6.80 -13.54 10.09
C LYS A 99 -6.87 -13.73 8.58
N GLN A 100 -6.97 -14.96 8.10
CA GLN A 100 -7.04 -15.24 6.65
C GLN A 100 -8.32 -14.70 6.03
N LYS A 101 -9.48 -14.86 6.70
CA LYS A 101 -10.75 -14.35 6.19
C LYS A 101 -10.76 -12.83 6.04
N GLU A 102 -10.29 -12.11 7.07
CA GLU A 102 -10.19 -10.65 7.01
C GLU A 102 -9.15 -10.19 5.99
N GLU A 103 -8.02 -10.87 5.89
CA GLU A 103 -6.99 -10.57 4.90
C GLU A 103 -7.50 -10.72 3.47
N THR A 104 -8.16 -11.84 3.14
CA THR A 104 -8.75 -12.07 1.82
C THR A 104 -9.81 -11.02 1.50
N LYS A 105 -10.67 -10.68 2.47
CA LYS A 105 -11.68 -9.62 2.31
C LYS A 105 -11.02 -8.27 2.00
N ILE A 106 -10.02 -7.87 2.78
CA ILE A 106 -9.31 -6.61 2.56
C ILE A 106 -8.61 -6.60 1.19
N LYS A 107 -7.95 -7.70 0.81
CA LYS A 107 -7.29 -7.84 -0.50
C LYS A 107 -8.28 -7.75 -1.65
N SER A 108 -9.44 -8.41 -1.56
CA SER A 108 -10.48 -8.35 -2.60
C SER A 108 -10.98 -6.92 -2.84
N ILE A 109 -11.25 -6.16 -1.77
CA ILE A 109 -11.66 -4.75 -1.88
C ILE A 109 -10.59 -3.90 -2.58
N HIS A 110 -9.31 -4.15 -2.30
CA HIS A 110 -8.22 -3.42 -2.96
C HIS A 110 -8.06 -3.83 -4.43
N LYS A 111 -8.23 -5.11 -4.75
CA LYS A 111 -8.27 -5.62 -6.12
C LYS A 111 -9.38 -4.91 -6.92
N ASP A 112 -10.59 -4.82 -6.37
CA ASP A 112 -11.71 -4.12 -7.00
C ASP A 112 -11.43 -2.63 -7.21
N LYS A 113 -10.84 -1.95 -6.22
CA LYS A 113 -10.46 -0.53 -6.35
C LYS A 113 -9.47 -0.33 -7.50
N ILE A 114 -8.49 -1.20 -7.64
CA ILE A 114 -7.47 -1.09 -8.68
C ILE A 114 -8.08 -1.39 -10.04
N GLN A 115 -8.86 -2.47 -10.17
CA GLN A 115 -9.56 -2.79 -11.42
C GLN A 115 -10.45 -1.65 -11.90
N ARG A 116 -11.18 -0.99 -10.99
CA ARG A 116 -11.99 0.20 -11.32
C ARG A 116 -11.15 1.39 -11.78
N LEU A 117 -9.94 1.56 -11.24
CA LEU A 117 -9.03 2.65 -11.61
C LEU A 117 -8.28 2.36 -12.91
N SER A 118 -7.87 1.12 -13.14
CA SER A 118 -7.14 0.67 -14.33
C SER A 118 -8.06 0.32 -15.50
N LYS A 119 -9.38 0.29 -15.29
CA LYS A 119 -10.37 -0.23 -16.24
C LYS A 119 -10.07 -1.68 -16.68
N GLY A 120 -9.48 -2.47 -15.79
CA GLY A 120 -9.09 -3.86 -16.06
C GLY A 120 -7.69 -4.05 -16.65
N ASN A 121 -6.97 -2.98 -17.00
CA ASN A 121 -5.68 -3.09 -17.71
C ASN A 121 -4.45 -3.35 -16.81
N VAL A 122 -4.66 -3.70 -15.53
CA VAL A 122 -3.57 -3.95 -14.59
C VAL A 122 -3.78 -5.32 -13.95
N GLU A 123 -2.88 -6.23 -14.27
CA GLU A 123 -2.75 -7.52 -13.59
C GLU A 123 -1.93 -7.34 -12.31
N LEU A 124 -2.53 -7.68 -11.17
CA LEU A 124 -1.92 -7.48 -9.84
C LEU A 124 -0.93 -8.58 -9.46
N GLU A 125 -0.94 -9.69 -10.19
CA GLU A 125 -0.15 -10.89 -9.89
C GLU A 125 1.27 -10.79 -10.45
N GLN A 126 1.49 -9.89 -11.41
CA GLN A 126 2.80 -9.60 -11.99
C GLN A 126 3.08 -8.11 -11.96
N VAL A 127 3.96 -7.69 -11.05
CA VAL A 127 4.44 -6.30 -11.00
C VAL A 127 5.48 -6.12 -12.10
N ASP A 128 5.19 -5.21 -13.02
CA ASP A 128 6.08 -4.85 -14.12
C ASP A 128 7.31 -4.07 -13.60
N ILE A 129 8.47 -4.73 -13.58
CA ILE A 129 9.73 -4.21 -13.02
C ILE A 129 10.16 -2.91 -13.74
N LYS A 130 9.95 -2.82 -15.06
CA LYS A 130 10.28 -1.62 -15.84
C LYS A 130 9.49 -0.41 -15.36
N LYS A 131 8.20 -0.59 -15.08
CA LYS A 131 7.35 0.47 -14.52
C LYS A 131 7.77 0.88 -13.12
N VAL A 132 8.27 -0.04 -12.30
CA VAL A 132 8.81 0.30 -10.96
C VAL A 132 10.01 1.22 -11.08
N VAL A 133 10.96 0.89 -11.95
CA VAL A 133 12.18 1.66 -12.16
C VAL A 133 11.83 3.06 -12.67
N HIS A 134 11.12 3.18 -13.80
CA HIS A 134 10.90 4.49 -14.41
C HIS A 134 9.90 5.39 -13.67
N ASN A 135 8.97 4.81 -12.88
CA ASN A 135 7.94 5.61 -12.20
C ASN A 135 8.18 5.86 -10.71
N ILE A 136 9.02 5.07 -10.05
CA ILE A 136 9.29 5.22 -8.60
C ILE A 136 10.75 5.56 -8.33
N SER A 137 11.70 4.98 -9.08
CA SER A 137 13.12 5.29 -8.91
C SER A 137 13.47 6.61 -9.59
N SER A 138 14.29 7.42 -8.92
CA SER A 138 14.93 8.59 -9.53
C SER A 138 16.23 8.23 -10.27
N ARG A 139 16.62 6.95 -10.26
CA ARG A 139 17.82 6.45 -10.91
C ARG A 139 17.50 6.06 -12.36
N GLU A 140 18.17 6.69 -13.30
CA GLU A 140 18.25 6.20 -14.68
C GLU A 140 19.15 4.96 -14.70
N LEU A 141 18.65 3.88 -15.27
CA LEU A 141 19.43 2.65 -15.43
C LEU A 141 20.21 2.69 -16.72
N SER A 142 21.41 2.11 -16.72
CA SER A 142 22.14 1.86 -17.96
C SER A 142 21.47 0.75 -18.77
N ALA A 143 21.76 0.67 -20.08
CA ALA A 143 21.22 -0.38 -20.95
C ALA A 143 21.58 -1.80 -20.45
N GLU A 144 22.73 -1.97 -19.80
CA GLU A 144 23.13 -3.24 -19.17
C GLU A 144 22.29 -3.55 -17.93
N GLU A 145 22.01 -2.56 -17.09
CA GLU A 145 21.18 -2.71 -15.88
C GLU A 145 19.73 -3.03 -16.23
N GLU A 146 19.18 -2.42 -17.28
CA GLU A 146 17.86 -2.77 -17.81
C GLU A 146 17.79 -4.20 -18.35
N SER A 147 18.85 -4.67 -19.01
CA SER A 147 18.97 -6.03 -19.54
C SER A 147 18.99 -7.09 -18.42
N ILE A 148 19.68 -6.81 -17.31
CA ILE A 148 19.72 -7.68 -16.13
C ILE A 148 18.34 -7.78 -15.46
N LEU A 149 17.58 -6.69 -15.39
CA LEU A 149 16.25 -6.67 -14.78
C LEU A 149 15.12 -7.20 -15.68
N SER A 150 15.41 -7.41 -16.98
CA SER A 150 14.44 -7.90 -17.97
C SER A 150 14.55 -9.41 -18.24
N LYS A 151 15.46 -10.11 -17.57
CA LYS A 151 15.57 -11.58 -17.56
C LYS A 151 14.72 -12.17 -16.44
#